data_AF-A0A843JD12-F1
#
_entry.id   AF-A0A843JD12-F1
#
_cell.length_a   1.000
_cell.length_b   1.000
_cell.length_c   1.000
_cell.angle_alpha   90.00
_cell.angle_beta   90.00
_cell.angle_gamma   90.00
#
_symmetry.space_group_name_H-M   'P 1'
#
loop_
_entity.id
_entity.type
_entity.pdbx_description
1 polymer ?
#
loop_
_entity_poly.entity_id
_entity_poly.type
_entity_poly.pdbx_seq_one_letter_code
_entity_poly.pdbx_strand_id
1 'polypeptide(L)'
;MEKKDIRYVLIIQCENARKRCSGFACSQTFFERKAFFEGYPRDISYIAVTCGGCENPCALAAVDHFGRKLEKKTDIPKNKVAVHLSSCIVTENHHHDRCPHAESIKEVLKRKGYDNITEGTYISAASEKKRENGIYKRYSGK
;
A
#
# COMPACT_ATOMS: atom_id res chain seq x y z
N MET A 1 8.32 -0.24 -15.49
CA MET A 1 7.66 1.08 -15.62
C MET A 1 8.38 2.04 -14.70
N GLU A 2 8.67 3.26 -15.12
CA GLU A 2 9.22 4.26 -14.21
C GLU A 2 8.09 4.89 -13.37
N LYS A 3 8.37 5.26 -12.12
CA LYS A 3 7.36 5.88 -11.23
C LYS A 3 6.74 7.15 -11.83
N LYS A 4 7.46 7.84 -12.72
CA LYS A 4 7.00 9.05 -13.44
C LYS A 4 5.80 8.80 -14.35
N ASP A 5 5.58 7.56 -14.80
CA ASP A 5 4.51 7.22 -15.75
C ASP A 5 3.20 6.83 -15.05
N ILE A 6 3.24 6.71 -13.72
CA ILE A 6 2.10 6.33 -12.89
C ILE A 6 1.12 7.49 -12.80
N ARG A 7 -0.17 7.17 -12.88
CA ARG A 7 -1.28 8.14 -12.85
C ARG A 7 -2.19 7.97 -11.64
N TYR A 8 -2.10 6.82 -10.97
CA TYR A 8 -2.87 6.51 -9.78
C TYR A 8 -2.02 5.76 -8.75
N VAL A 9 -2.20 6.11 -7.48
CA VAL A 9 -1.64 5.35 -6.34
C VAL A 9 -2.77 4.77 -5.50
N LEU A 10 -2.86 3.45 -5.44
CA LEU A 10 -3.82 2.75 -4.60
C LEU A 10 -3.13 2.24 -3.34
N ILE A 11 -3.49 2.77 -2.18
CA ILE A 11 -2.92 2.36 -0.89
C ILE A 11 -3.86 1.37 -0.22
N ILE A 12 -3.37 0.17 0.09
CA ILE A 12 -4.11 -0.84 0.85
C ILE A 12 -3.63 -0.83 2.30
N GLN A 13 -4.56 -0.65 3.22
CA GLN A 13 -4.33 -0.50 4.65
C GLN A 13 -4.92 -1.67 5.45
N CYS A 14 -4.28 -2.06 6.56
CA CYS A 14 -4.84 -3.12 7.41
C CYS A 14 -6.15 -2.65 8.04
N GLU A 15 -7.23 -3.42 7.85
CA GLU A 15 -8.56 -3.14 8.43
C GLU A 15 -8.48 -2.97 9.95
N ASN A 16 -7.79 -3.89 10.64
CA ASN A 16 -7.69 -3.83 12.09
C ASN A 16 -6.87 -2.63 12.58
N ALA A 17 -5.81 -2.24 11.85
CA ALA A 17 -5.05 -1.04 12.17
C ALA A 17 -5.91 0.22 11.96
N ARG A 18 -6.75 0.24 10.93
CA ARG A 18 -7.62 1.38 10.58
C ARG A 18 -8.74 1.65 11.58
N LYS A 19 -9.07 0.71 12.45
CA LYS A 19 -9.97 0.96 13.61
C LYS A 19 -9.44 2.02 14.57
N ARG A 20 -8.11 2.19 14.65
CA ARG A 20 -7.43 3.21 15.48
C ARG A 20 -6.62 4.22 14.67
N CYS A 21 -6.18 3.85 13.47
CA CYS A 21 -5.35 4.67 12.62
C CYS A 21 -6.19 5.40 11.58
N SER A 22 -6.18 6.73 11.60
CA SER A 22 -6.81 7.58 10.58
C SER A 22 -6.12 7.51 9.21
N GLY A 23 -4.91 6.92 9.14
CA GLY A 23 -4.06 6.88 7.96
C GLY A 23 -3.37 8.20 7.63
N PHE A 24 -3.43 9.18 8.54
CA PHE A 24 -2.85 10.51 8.39
C PHE A 24 -1.39 10.45 7.89
N ALA A 25 -0.51 9.69 8.56
CA ALA A 25 0.89 9.59 8.18
C ALA A 25 1.10 9.02 6.76
N CYS A 26 0.29 8.03 6.35
CA CYS A 26 0.37 7.50 4.98
C CYS A 26 0.00 8.56 3.94
N SER A 27 -1.09 9.29 4.17
CA SER A 27 -1.57 10.35 3.29
C SER A 27 -0.57 11.51 3.23
N GLN A 28 -0.07 11.97 4.37
CA GLN A 28 0.92 13.04 4.43
C GLN A 28 2.20 12.67 3.69
N THR A 29 2.72 11.46 3.91
CA THR A 29 3.92 10.96 3.23
C THR A 29 3.72 10.89 1.71
N PHE A 30 2.51 10.51 1.26
CA PHE A 30 2.15 10.58 -0.16
C PHE A 30 2.24 12.01 -0.67
N PHE A 31 1.51 12.97 -0.08
CA PHE A 31 1.48 14.37 -0.54
C PHE A 31 2.86 15.04 -0.52
N GLU A 32 3.69 14.73 0.48
CA GLU A 32 5.06 15.24 0.58
C GLU A 32 6.05 14.52 -0.34
N ARG A 33 5.64 13.43 -1.00
CA ARG A 33 6.46 12.58 -1.88
C ARG A 33 7.74 12.06 -1.19
N LYS A 34 7.59 11.61 0.05
CA LYS A 34 8.68 11.06 0.88
C LYS A 34 8.66 9.53 0.91
N ALA A 35 9.77 8.94 1.35
CA ALA A 35 9.90 7.51 1.58
C ALA A 35 9.48 6.69 0.33
N PHE A 36 8.52 5.77 0.47
CA PHE A 36 8.10 4.91 -0.64
C PHE A 36 7.43 5.66 -1.81
N PHE A 37 7.05 6.93 -1.61
CA PHE A 37 6.44 7.77 -2.64
C PHE A 37 7.42 8.69 -3.39
N GLU A 38 8.71 8.60 -3.12
CA GLU A 38 9.73 9.31 -3.89
C GLU A 38 9.70 8.88 -5.36
N GLY A 39 9.77 9.86 -6.26
CA GLY A 39 9.77 9.67 -7.72
C GLY A 39 8.39 9.63 -8.39
N TYR A 40 7.28 9.65 -7.64
CA TYR A 40 5.95 9.79 -8.25
C TYR A 40 5.66 11.24 -8.69
N PRO A 41 4.94 11.46 -9.81
CA PRO A 41 4.54 12.80 -10.22
C PRO A 41 3.62 13.45 -9.17
N ARG A 42 3.59 14.79 -9.14
CA ARG A 42 2.72 15.54 -8.19
C ARG A 42 1.25 15.51 -8.58
N ASP A 43 0.96 15.55 -9.89
CA ASP A 43 -0.39 15.56 -10.43
C ASP A 43 -0.92 14.14 -10.69
N ILE A 44 -1.07 13.37 -9.60
CA ILE A 44 -1.66 12.03 -9.65
C ILE A 44 -2.64 11.86 -8.52
N SER A 45 -3.69 11.09 -8.78
CA SER A 45 -4.70 10.77 -7.77
C SER A 45 -4.21 9.63 -6.89
N TYR A 46 -4.67 9.61 -5.63
CA TYR A 46 -4.52 8.45 -4.78
C TYR A 46 -5.85 8.07 -4.15
N ILE A 47 -5.99 6.78 -3.86
CA ILE A 47 -7.13 6.23 -3.14
C ILE A 47 -6.58 5.32 -2.06
N ALA A 48 -7.11 5.46 -0.84
CA ALA A 48 -6.82 4.53 0.25
C ALA A 48 -8.03 3.62 0.46
N VAL A 49 -7.77 2.31 0.49
CA VAL A 49 -8.75 1.27 0.82
C VAL A 49 -8.19 0.38 1.92
N THR A 50 -9.04 -0.37 2.60
CA THR A 50 -8.60 -1.32 3.60
C THR A 50 -8.51 -2.74 3.04
N CYS A 51 -7.83 -3.64 3.75
CA CYS A 51 -7.71 -5.03 3.36
C CYS A 51 -9.02 -5.82 3.54
N GLY A 52 -10.03 -5.23 4.20
CA GLY A 52 -11.28 -5.89 4.55
C GLY A 52 -11.22 -6.81 5.78
N GLY A 53 -10.02 -7.09 6.31
CA GLY A 53 -9.82 -7.93 7.49
C GLY A 53 -9.34 -9.34 7.15
N CYS A 54 -8.92 -10.09 8.18
CA CYS A 54 -8.34 -11.43 8.02
C CYS A 54 -9.39 -12.50 7.72
N GLU A 55 -10.58 -12.36 8.30
CA GLU A 55 -11.67 -13.33 8.17
C GLU A 55 -12.43 -13.19 6.85
N ASN A 56 -12.45 -11.98 6.27
CA ASN A 56 -13.16 -11.65 5.03
C ASN A 56 -12.33 -10.64 4.22
N PRO A 57 -11.41 -11.07 3.34
CA PRO A 57 -10.54 -10.16 2.60
C PRO A 57 -11.28 -9.33 1.53
N CYS A 58 -12.01 -8.30 1.97
CA CYS A 58 -12.74 -7.36 1.11
C CYS A 58 -11.87 -6.35 0.37
N ALA A 59 -10.55 -6.28 0.64
CA ALA A 59 -9.61 -5.46 -0.16
C ALA A 59 -9.81 -5.73 -1.65
N LEU A 60 -9.99 -7.00 -1.98
CA LEU A 60 -10.10 -7.48 -3.34
C LEU A 60 -11.35 -6.95 -4.02
N ALA A 61 -12.48 -6.87 -3.29
CA ALA A 61 -13.71 -6.28 -3.79
C ALA A 61 -13.55 -4.76 -4.05
N ALA A 62 -12.86 -4.05 -3.16
CA ALA A 62 -12.57 -2.63 -3.35
C ALA A 62 -11.62 -2.38 -4.54
N VAL A 63 -10.57 -3.19 -4.67
CA VAL A 63 -9.64 -3.18 -5.82
C VAL A 63 -10.36 -3.51 -7.13
N ASP A 64 -11.30 -4.46 -7.11
CA ASP A 64 -12.11 -4.81 -8.28
C ASP A 64 -13.11 -3.71 -8.65
N HIS A 65 -13.73 -3.08 -7.65
CA HIS A 65 -14.56 -1.91 -7.89
C HIS A 65 -13.74 -0.76 -8.47
N PHE A 66 -12.56 -0.47 -7.91
CA PHE A 66 -11.63 0.52 -8.45
C PHE A 66 -11.25 0.21 -9.90
N GLY A 67 -10.81 -1.02 -10.20
CA GLY A 67 -10.44 -1.43 -11.55
C GLY A 67 -11.57 -1.24 -12.57
N ARG A 68 -12.80 -1.67 -12.22
CA ARG A 68 -13.98 -1.47 -13.09
C ARG A 68 -14.32 0.01 -13.30
N LYS A 69 -14.12 0.85 -12.28
CA LYS A 69 -14.35 2.30 -12.41
C LYS A 69 -13.27 2.95 -13.25
N LEU A 70 -12.01 2.54 -13.08
CA LEU A 70 -10.87 3.00 -13.88
C LEU A 70 -11.14 2.73 -15.37
N GLU A 71 -11.50 1.49 -15.72
CA GLU A 71 -11.82 1.09 -17.10
C GLU A 71 -13.02 1.82 -17.70
N LYS A 72 -14.06 2.12 -16.90
CA LYS A 72 -15.30 2.74 -17.40
C LYS A 72 -15.29 4.27 -17.42
N LYS A 73 -14.40 4.91 -16.66
CA LYS A 73 -14.42 6.36 -16.41
C LYS A 73 -13.14 7.07 -16.85
N THR A 74 -12.11 6.33 -17.23
CA THR A 74 -10.80 6.88 -17.60
C THR A 74 -10.15 6.05 -18.68
N ASP A 75 -9.20 6.63 -19.41
CA ASP A 75 -8.32 5.91 -20.34
C ASP A 75 -7.01 5.44 -19.69
N ILE A 76 -7.00 5.31 -18.35
CA ILE A 76 -5.80 4.94 -17.59
C ILE A 76 -5.72 3.41 -17.51
N PRO A 77 -4.72 2.77 -18.15
CA PRO A 77 -4.53 1.34 -18.01
C PRO A 77 -4.03 0.96 -16.60
N LYS A 78 -4.32 -0.27 -16.15
CA LYS A 78 -3.91 -0.78 -14.82
C LYS A 78 -2.40 -0.75 -14.59
N ASN A 79 -1.60 -0.88 -15.63
CA ASN A 79 -0.14 -0.75 -15.53
C ASN A 79 0.32 0.68 -15.19
N LYS A 80 -0.54 1.71 -15.29
CA LYS A 80 -0.27 3.07 -14.79
C LYS A 80 -0.79 3.28 -13.36
N VAL A 81 -1.21 2.21 -12.68
CA VAL A 81 -1.57 2.22 -11.26
C VAL A 81 -0.42 1.60 -10.46
N ALA A 82 0.00 2.29 -9.41
CA ALA A 82 0.86 1.73 -8.39
C ALA A 82 0.05 1.33 -7.18
N VAL A 83 0.20 0.09 -6.72
CA VAL A 83 -0.48 -0.43 -5.53
C VAL A 83 0.51 -0.52 -4.39
N HIS A 84 0.26 0.20 -3.32
CA HIS A 84 1.08 0.19 -2.10
C HIS A 84 0.39 -0.63 -1.01
N LEU A 85 1.04 -1.70 -0.56
CA LEU A 85 0.68 -2.34 0.70
C LEU A 85 1.28 -1.50 1.83
N SER A 86 0.44 -0.83 2.60
CA SER A 86 0.92 0.13 3.61
C SER A 86 1.82 -0.50 4.67
N SER A 87 2.59 0.34 5.36
CA SER A 87 3.54 -0.10 6.38
C SER A 87 2.90 -0.93 7.50
N CYS A 88 1.62 -0.68 7.82
CA CYS A 88 0.90 -1.51 8.78
C CYS A 88 0.59 -2.93 8.27
N ILE A 89 0.74 -3.24 6.99
CA ILE A 89 0.63 -4.61 6.47
C ILE A 89 2.00 -5.28 6.42
N VAL A 90 3.02 -4.55 5.96
CA VAL A 90 4.30 -5.15 5.54
C VAL A 90 5.42 -5.02 6.55
N THR A 91 5.25 -4.25 7.64
CA THR A 91 6.27 -4.06 8.66
C THR A 91 5.81 -4.52 10.04
N GLU A 92 6.77 -5.01 10.83
CA GLU A 92 6.58 -5.13 12.26
C GLU A 92 6.51 -3.74 12.91
N ASN A 93 5.57 -3.61 13.84
CA ASN A 93 5.34 -2.39 14.60
C ASN A 93 4.90 -2.74 16.02
N HIS A 94 4.69 -1.71 16.85
CA HIS A 94 4.32 -1.88 18.26
C HIS A 94 3.06 -2.71 18.48
N HIS A 95 2.13 -2.72 17.53
CA HIS A 95 0.84 -3.36 17.72
C HIS A 95 0.77 -4.78 17.19
N HIS A 96 1.61 -5.14 16.21
CA HIS A 96 1.63 -6.47 15.62
C HIS A 96 2.83 -6.66 14.67
N ASP A 97 3.12 -7.92 14.39
CA ASP A 97 4.09 -8.32 13.38
C ASP A 97 3.55 -8.12 11.94
N ARG A 98 4.40 -8.33 10.93
CA ARG A 98 4.02 -8.31 9.51
C ARG A 98 2.81 -9.23 9.26
N CYS A 99 1.89 -8.76 8.42
CA CYS A 99 0.68 -9.52 8.10
C CYS A 99 1.04 -10.85 7.42
N PRO A 100 0.52 -11.99 7.89
CA PRO A 100 0.77 -13.29 7.27
C PRO A 100 0.16 -13.41 5.86
N HIS A 101 -0.81 -12.57 5.53
CA HIS A 101 -1.47 -12.54 4.22
C HIS A 101 -0.84 -11.55 3.23
N ALA A 102 0.29 -10.91 3.57
CA ALA A 102 0.90 -9.90 2.68
C ALA A 102 1.23 -10.48 1.29
N GLU A 103 1.83 -11.68 1.24
CA GLU A 103 2.20 -12.34 0.00
C GLU A 103 0.96 -12.75 -0.83
N SER A 104 -0.04 -13.35 -0.19
CA SER A 104 -1.27 -13.76 -0.89
C SER A 104 -2.02 -12.57 -1.48
N ILE A 105 -2.04 -11.42 -0.80
CA ILE A 105 -2.60 -10.18 -1.35
C ILE A 105 -1.83 -9.75 -2.61
N LYS A 106 -0.48 -9.76 -2.58
CA LYS A 106 0.33 -9.41 -3.76
C LYS A 106 0.04 -10.33 -4.94
N GLU A 107 -0.06 -11.63 -4.71
CA GLU A 107 -0.37 -12.59 -5.77
C GLU A 107 -1.75 -12.34 -6.40
N VAL A 108 -2.76 -12.04 -5.57
CA VAL A 108 -4.09 -11.71 -6.09
C VAL A 108 -4.06 -10.43 -6.91
N LEU A 109 -3.35 -9.39 -6.45
CA LEU A 109 -3.19 -8.14 -7.19
C LEU A 109 -2.55 -8.36 -8.56
N LYS A 110 -1.50 -9.20 -8.63
CA LYS A 110 -0.86 -9.61 -9.89
C LYS A 110 -1.86 -10.32 -10.80
N ARG A 111 -2.63 -11.30 -10.30
CA ARG A 111 -3.68 -11.99 -11.07
C ARG A 111 -4.77 -11.04 -11.60
N LYS A 112 -5.00 -9.91 -10.92
CA LYS A 112 -5.95 -8.87 -11.35
C LYS A 112 -5.37 -7.87 -12.36
N GLY A 113 -4.10 -8.02 -12.72
CA GLY A 113 -3.40 -7.20 -13.72
C GLY A 113 -2.74 -5.94 -13.15
N TYR A 114 -2.41 -5.91 -11.86
CA TYR A 114 -1.60 -4.84 -11.26
C TYR A 114 -0.14 -5.27 -11.15
N ASP A 115 0.72 -4.65 -11.95
CA ASP A 115 2.15 -5.02 -12.01
C ASP A 115 3.04 -4.19 -11.07
N ASN A 116 2.67 -2.93 -10.80
CA ASN A 116 3.48 -2.04 -9.96
C ASN A 116 3.05 -2.13 -8.50
N ILE A 117 3.44 -3.21 -7.83
CA ILE A 117 3.13 -3.41 -6.41
C ILE A 117 4.36 -3.04 -5.57
N THR A 118 4.17 -2.16 -4.58
CA THR A 118 5.22 -1.72 -3.65
C THR A 118 4.82 -2.07 -2.22
N GLU A 119 5.77 -2.58 -1.44
CA GLU A 119 5.61 -2.77 -0.01
C GLU A 119 6.06 -1.51 0.73
N GLY A 120 5.15 -0.87 1.46
CA GLY A 120 5.44 0.25 2.33
C GLY A 120 4.81 1.56 1.89
N THR A 121 4.63 2.45 2.87
CA THR A 121 4.17 3.83 2.67
C THR A 121 4.95 4.80 3.55
N TYR A 122 4.65 4.81 4.85
CA TYR A 122 5.30 5.67 5.84
C TYR A 122 6.37 4.91 6.62
N ILE A 123 7.53 5.54 6.83
CA ILE A 123 8.61 5.00 7.67
C ILE A 123 8.63 5.77 8.98
N SER A 124 8.29 5.10 10.09
CA SER A 124 8.38 5.67 11.43
C SER A 124 9.83 5.64 11.91
N ALA A 125 10.41 6.80 12.23
CA ALA A 125 11.76 6.90 12.76
C ALA A 125 11.95 6.10 14.06
N ALA A 126 10.95 6.09 14.94
CA ALA A 126 10.99 5.32 16.18
C ALA A 126 10.97 3.80 15.92
N SER A 127 10.17 3.35 14.95
CA SER A 127 10.15 1.94 14.55
C SER A 127 11.43 1.54 13.83
N GLU A 128 12.04 2.45 13.05
CA GLU A 128 13.28 2.18 12.33
C GLU A 128 14.46 2.01 13.29
N LYS A 129 14.58 2.87 14.31
CA LYS A 129 15.57 2.68 15.39
C LYS A 129 15.43 1.32 16.09
N LYS A 130 14.19 0.88 16.33
CA LYS A 130 13.94 -0.46 16.90
C LYS A 130 14.36 -1.59 15.96
N ARG A 131 14.25 -1.40 14.64
CA ARG A 131 14.75 -2.37 13.65
C ARG A 131 16.27 -2.40 13.58
N GLU A 132 16.91 -1.23 13.62
CA GLU A 132 18.37 -1.10 13.68
C GLU A 132 18.94 -1.79 14.92
N ASN A 133 18.25 -1.70 16.06
CA ASN A 133 18.63 -2.36 17.30
C ASN A 133 18.19 -3.84 17.38
N GLY A 134 17.63 -4.42 16.31
CA GLY A 134 17.19 -5.83 16.27
C GLY A 134 15.95 -6.16 17.09
N ILE A 135 15.25 -5.16 17.63
CA ILE A 135 14.01 -5.33 18.41
C ILE A 135 12.84 -5.68 17.49
N TYR A 136 12.79 -5.06 16.31
CA TYR A 136 11.82 -5.38 15.25
C TYR A 136 12.53 -5.99 14.05
N LYS A 137 11.88 -6.96 13.42
CA LYS A 137 12.37 -7.63 12.21
C LYS A 137 12.33 -6.66 11.03
N ARG A 138 13.36 -6.75 10.19
CA ARG A 138 13.33 -6.25 8.81
C ARG A 138 12.84 -7.37 7.92
N TYR A 139 11.76 -7.12 7.20
CA TYR A 139 11.29 -8.01 6.16
C TYR A 139 11.90 -7.57 4.83
N SER A 140 12.70 -8.44 4.22
CA SER A 140 13.20 -8.22 2.87
C SER A 140 12.03 -8.42 1.90
N GLY A 141 11.48 -7.32 1.38
CA GLY A 141 10.58 -7.37 0.24
C GLY A 141 11.38 -7.76 -1.00
N LYS A 142 11.24 -9.02 -1.44
CA LYS A 142 11.48 -9.37 -2.85
C LYS A 142 10.17 -9.19 -3.63
#